data_AF-A0AA42HX74-F1
#
_entry.id   AF-A0AA42HX74-F1
#
_cell.length_a   1.000
_cell.length_b   1.000
_cell.length_c   1.000
_cell.angle_alpha   90.00
_cell.angle_beta   90.00
_cell.angle_gamma   90.00
#
_symmetry.space_group_name_H-M   'P 1'
#
loop_
_entity.id
_entity.type
_entity.pdbx_description
1 polymer ?
#
loop_
_entity_poly.entity_id
_entity_poly.type
_entity_poly.pdbx_seq_one_letter_code
_entity_poly.pdbx_strand_id
1 'polypeptide(L)'
;MHEAETEALVKLELRLCECERRLSNAEGKTNALEYAVRALVASSANPTAVRVAWAHLMPMIVDNHVPPQPGSNADFLLGLRHGLRFVAEQIDALP
;
A
#
# COMPACT_ATOMS: atom_id res chain seq x y z
N MET A 1 34.91 -11.17 -22.87
CA MET A 1 34.37 -11.40 -21.52
C MET A 1 33.94 -10.09 -20.87
N HIS A 2 34.78 -9.05 -20.85
CA HIS A 2 34.44 -7.74 -20.29
C HIS A 2 33.22 -7.01 -20.91
N GLU A 3 32.94 -7.19 -22.20
CA GLU A 3 31.82 -6.50 -22.86
C GLU A 3 30.45 -7.03 -22.40
N ALA A 4 30.30 -8.35 -22.29
CA ALA A 4 29.08 -8.99 -21.78
C ALA A 4 28.84 -8.71 -20.28
N GLU A 5 29.91 -8.61 -19.50
CA GLU A 5 29.84 -8.20 -18.09
C GLU A 5 29.39 -6.74 -17.96
N THR A 6 29.92 -5.86 -18.80
CA THR A 6 29.54 -4.44 -18.84
C THR A 6 28.07 -4.28 -19.24
N GLU A 7 27.62 -5.01 -20.27
CA GLU A 7 26.22 -4.99 -20.69
C GLU A 7 25.28 -5.49 -19.59
N ALA A 8 25.65 -6.56 -18.88
CA ALA A 8 24.88 -7.07 -17.75
C ALA A 8 24.79 -6.05 -16.60
N LEU A 9 25.88 -5.34 -16.29
CA LEU A 9 25.90 -4.30 -15.27
C LEU A 9 25.00 -3.11 -15.65
N VAL A 10 25.10 -2.62 -16.89
CA VAL A 10 24.23 -1.54 -17.38
C VAL A 10 22.75 -1.94 -17.30
N LYS A 11 22.42 -3.17 -17.67
CA LYS A 11 21.05 -3.68 -17.57
C LYS A 11 20.56 -3.78 -16.12
N LEU A 12 21.43 -4.16 -15.18
CA LEU A 12 21.09 -4.18 -13.75
C LEU A 12 20.87 -2.77 -13.20
N GLU A 13 21.73 -1.82 -13.56
CA GLU A 13 21.60 -0.42 -13.16
C GLU A 13 20.28 0.19 -13.65
N LEU A 14 19.94 0.00 -14.92
CA LEU A 14 18.66 0.48 -15.48
C LEU A 14 17.44 -0.13 -14.76
N ARG A 15 17.50 -1.43 -14.43
CA ARG A 15 16.44 -2.10 -13.67
C ARG A 15 16.34 -1.56 -12.25
N LEU A 16 17.47 -1.27 -11.61
CA LEU A 16 17.51 -0.68 -10.28
C LEU A 16 16.90 0.72 -10.28
N CYS A 17 17.32 1.59 -11.21
CA CYS A 17 16.77 2.95 -11.33
C CYS A 17 15.24 2.92 -11.57
N GLU A 18 14.74 1.99 -12.38
CA GLU A 18 13.30 1.83 -12.59
C GLU A 18 12.58 1.33 -11.33
N CYS A 19 13.18 0.42 -10.57
CA CYS A 19 12.66 -0.02 -9.27
C CYS A 19 12.61 1.13 -8.26
N GLU A 20 13.66 1.92 -8.13
CA GLU A 20 13.74 3.09 -7.24
C GLU A 20 12.70 4.15 -7.62
N ARG A 21 12.56 4.44 -8.92
CA ARG A 21 11.55 5.36 -9.43
C ARG A 21 10.13 4.88 -9.09
N ARG A 22 9.84 3.58 -9.28
CA ARG A 22 8.54 2.99 -8.95
C ARG A 22 8.27 3.03 -7.45
N LEU A 23 9.28 2.75 -6.63
CA LEU A 23 9.18 2.82 -5.17
C LEU A 23 8.87 4.24 -4.70
N SER A 24 9.67 5.23 -5.13
CA SER A 24 9.46 6.64 -4.76
C SER A 24 8.08 7.16 -5.18
N ASN A 25 7.61 6.78 -6.38
CA ASN A 25 6.25 7.11 -6.83
C ASN A 25 5.16 6.45 -5.98
N ALA A 26 5.35 5.19 -5.58
CA ALA A 26 4.41 4.48 -4.71
C ALA A 26 4.37 5.08 -3.30
N GLU A 27 5.52 5.44 -2.74
CA GLU A 27 5.65 6.13 -1.44
C GLU A 27 4.95 7.49 -1.48
N GLY A 28 5.19 8.31 -2.51
CA GLY A 28 4.54 9.61 -2.66
C GLY A 28 3.01 9.50 -2.73
N LYS A 29 2.49 8.53 -3.51
CA LYS A 29 1.05 8.26 -3.58
C LYS A 29 0.48 7.79 -2.25
N THR A 30 1.19 6.89 -1.56
CA THR A 30 0.75 6.33 -0.27
C THR A 30 0.65 7.44 0.77
N ASN A 31 1.68 8.25 0.92
CA ASN A 31 1.69 9.39 1.85
C ASN A 31 0.53 10.37 1.56
N ALA A 32 0.31 10.71 0.29
CA ALA A 32 -0.79 11.60 -0.10
C ALA A 32 -2.16 11.02 0.30
N LEU A 33 -2.37 9.72 0.07
CA LEU A 33 -3.60 9.03 0.45
C LEU A 33 -3.75 8.93 1.98
N GLU A 34 -2.67 8.68 2.72
CA GLU A 34 -2.69 8.64 4.18
C GLU A 34 -3.12 9.98 4.79
N TYR A 35 -2.54 11.09 4.32
CA TYR A 35 -2.96 12.43 4.75
C TYR A 35 -4.41 12.73 4.38
N ALA A 36 -4.85 12.35 3.18
CA ALA A 36 -6.23 12.54 2.73
C ALA A 36 -7.22 11.74 3.60
N VAL A 37 -6.92 10.46 3.86
CA VAL A 37 -7.76 9.60 4.72
C VAL A 37 -7.84 10.18 6.13
N ARG A 38 -6.71 10.59 6.72
CA ARG A 38 -6.71 11.24 8.05
C ARG A 38 -7.64 12.45 8.08
N ALA A 39 -7.53 13.34 7.08
CA ALA A 39 -8.37 14.54 6.99
C ALA A 39 -9.86 14.19 6.81
N LEU A 40 -10.18 13.23 5.94
CA LEU A 40 -11.55 12.81 5.67
C LEU A 40 -12.21 12.14 6.88
N VAL A 41 -11.50 11.22 7.53
CA VAL A 41 -11.99 10.50 8.71
C VAL A 41 -12.23 11.49 9.85
N ALA A 42 -11.26 12.35 10.16
CA ALA A 42 -11.37 13.36 11.22
C ALA A 42 -12.50 14.38 10.96
N SER A 43 -12.85 14.64 9.70
CA SER A 43 -13.94 15.55 9.32
C SER A 43 -15.32 14.89 9.30
N SER A 44 -15.44 13.62 9.70
CA SER A 44 -16.71 12.91 9.69
C SER A 44 -17.67 13.46 10.75
N ALA A 45 -18.86 13.87 10.32
CA ALA A 45 -19.95 14.26 11.21
C ALA A 45 -20.59 13.05 11.93
N ASN A 46 -20.33 11.82 11.49
CA ASN A 46 -20.89 10.61 12.07
C ASN A 46 -19.82 9.50 12.19
N PRO A 47 -19.06 9.48 13.31
CA PRO A 47 -18.06 8.46 13.58
C PRO A 47 -18.59 7.02 13.52
N THR A 48 -19.81 6.80 14.01
CA THR A 48 -20.44 5.47 14.00
C THR A 48 -20.66 4.96 12.58
N ALA A 49 -21.14 5.82 11.67
CA ALA A 49 -21.31 5.44 10.27
C ALA A 49 -19.97 5.08 9.59
N VAL A 50 -18.88 5.79 9.93
CA VAL A 50 -17.52 5.47 9.43
C VAL A 50 -17.05 4.11 9.93
N ARG A 51 -17.20 3.82 11.22
CA ARG A 51 -16.87 2.51 11.80
C ARG A 51 -17.66 1.38 11.15
N VAL A 52 -18.95 1.57 10.91
CA VAL A 52 -19.81 0.59 10.23
C VAL A 52 -19.35 0.39 8.78
N ALA A 53 -19.13 1.47 8.02
CA ALA A 53 -18.66 1.36 6.64
C ALA A 53 -17.32 0.63 6.56
N TRP A 54 -16.40 0.92 7.47
CA TRP A 54 -15.11 0.24 7.58
C TRP A 54 -15.24 -1.26 7.85
N ALA A 55 -16.11 -1.64 8.80
CA ALA A 55 -16.36 -3.05 9.12
C ALA A 55 -16.90 -3.83 7.90
N HIS A 56 -17.68 -3.19 7.02
CA HIS A 56 -18.17 -3.81 5.78
C HIS A 56 -17.12 -3.84 4.66
N LEU A 57 -16.25 -2.82 4.59
CA LEU A 57 -15.21 -2.72 3.56
C LEU A 57 -14.07 -3.72 3.79
N MET A 58 -13.70 -3.96 5.06
CA MET A 58 -12.57 -4.81 5.43
C MET A 58 -12.63 -6.22 4.81
N PRO A 59 -13.72 -6.99 4.92
CA PRO A 59 -13.85 -8.28 4.27
C PRO A 59 -13.68 -8.19 2.75
N MET A 60 -14.30 -7.19 2.10
CA MET A 60 -14.20 -7.03 0.65
C MET A 60 -12.74 -6.80 0.20
N ILE A 61 -11.95 -6.05 0.97
CA ILE A 61 -10.54 -5.83 0.63
C ILE A 61 -9.74 -7.13 0.79
N VAL A 62 -9.96 -7.87 1.89
CA VAL A 62 -9.27 -9.14 2.14
C VAL A 62 -9.63 -10.18 1.07
N ASP A 63 -10.91 -10.33 0.75
CA ASP A 63 -11.40 -11.32 -0.20
C ASP A 63 -10.90 -11.08 -1.64
N ASN A 64 -10.77 -9.80 -2.05
CA ASN A 64 -10.28 -9.46 -3.39
C ASN A 64 -8.76 -9.54 -3.54
N HIS A 65 -8.00 -9.47 -2.45
CA HIS A 65 -6.55 -9.29 -2.49
C HIS A 65 -5.74 -10.39 -1.79
N VAL A 66 -6.36 -11.29 -1.03
CA VAL A 66 -5.73 -12.53 -0.59
C VAL A 66 -5.74 -13.52 -1.75
N PRO A 67 -4.60 -13.80 -2.41
CA PRO A 67 -4.59 -14.69 -3.56
C PRO A 67 -4.77 -16.14 -3.10
N PRO A 68 -5.43 -16.99 -3.90
CA PRO A 68 -5.43 -18.43 -3.67
C PRO A 68 -4.11 -19.12 -4.07
N GLN A 69 -3.12 -18.41 -4.65
CA GLN A 69 -1.92 -19.02 -5.22
C GLN A 69 -0.68 -18.93 -4.31
N PRO A 70 -0.01 -20.07 -4.04
CA PRO A 70 1.23 -20.10 -3.26
C PRO A 70 2.42 -19.64 -4.12
N GLY A 71 3.03 -18.53 -3.74
CA GLY A 71 4.31 -18.06 -4.29
C GLY A 71 4.28 -16.58 -4.70
N SER A 72 5.03 -15.74 -3.96
CA SER A 72 5.34 -14.34 -4.31
C SER A 72 4.24 -13.28 -4.12
N ASN A 73 3.52 -13.28 -3.00
CA ASN A 73 2.71 -12.11 -2.60
C ASN A 73 2.84 -11.70 -1.13
N ALA A 74 3.88 -12.18 -0.43
CA ALA A 74 4.07 -11.88 0.98
C ALA A 74 4.26 -10.38 1.25
N ASP A 75 5.09 -9.69 0.46
CA ASP A 75 5.33 -8.25 0.62
C ASP A 75 4.10 -7.41 0.28
N PHE A 76 3.35 -7.82 -0.75
CA PHE A 76 2.08 -7.18 -1.08
C PHE A 76 1.07 -7.32 0.06
N LEU A 77 0.91 -8.53 0.61
CA LEU A 77 0.01 -8.78 1.74
C LEU A 77 0.45 -8.06 3.01
N LEU A 78 1.76 -7.95 3.25
CA LEU A 78 2.31 -7.17 4.36
C LEU A 78 1.99 -5.68 4.19
N GLY A 79 2.22 -5.13 3.00
CA GLY A 79 1.88 -3.74 2.67
C GLY A 79 0.38 -3.47 2.80
N LEU A 80 -0.47 -4.38 2.31
CA LEU A 80 -1.92 -4.29 2.46
C LEU A 80 -2.32 -4.27 3.95
N ARG A 81 -1.78 -5.18 4.77
CA ARG A 81 -2.03 -5.19 6.22
C ARG A 81 -1.59 -3.91 6.91
N HIS A 82 -0.45 -3.34 6.51
CA HIS A 82 0.03 -2.07 7.03
C HIS A 82 -0.93 -0.93 6.71
N GLY A 83 -1.36 -0.80 5.45
CA GLY A 83 -2.34 0.21 5.04
C GLY A 83 -3.69 0.05 5.75
N LEU A 84 -4.19 -1.18 5.86
CA LEU A 84 -5.44 -1.45 6.59
C LEU A 84 -5.34 -1.07 8.07
N ARG A 85 -4.22 -1.38 8.73
CA ARG A 85 -3.97 -0.98 10.11
C ARG A 85 -3.94 0.54 10.27
N PHE A 86 -3.26 1.26 9.37
CA PHE A 86 -3.24 2.73 9.40
C PHE A 86 -4.65 3.32 9.37
N VAL A 87 -5.51 2.85 8.47
CA VAL A 87 -6.89 3.34 8.36
C VAL A 87 -7.69 3.01 9.62
N ALA A 88 -7.56 1.79 10.14
CA ALA A 88 -8.21 1.39 11.39
C ALA A 88 -7.83 2.31 12.56
N GLU A 89 -6.54 2.63 12.71
CA GLU A 89 -6.05 3.56 13.75
C GLU A 89 -6.68 4.96 13.63
N GLN A 90 -6.88 5.47 12.41
CA GLN A 90 -7.55 6.78 12.22
C GLN A 90 -9.03 6.72 12.61
N ILE A 91 -9.70 5.61 12.35
CA ILE A 91 -11.13 5.42 12.65
C ILE A 91 -11.35 5.20 14.16
N ASP A 92 -10.48 4.43 14.79
CA ASP A 92 -10.52 4.17 16.23
C ASP A 92 -10.23 5.44 17.06
N ALA A 93 -9.48 6.39 16.49
CA ALA A 93 -9.22 7.70 17.08
C ALA A 93 -10.41 8.68 17.05
N LEU A 94 -11.51 8.34 16.35
CA LEU A 94 -12.73 9.15 16.37
C LEU A 94 -13.40 9.13 17.76
N PRO A 95 -14.19 10.17 18.11
CA PRO A 95 -14.95 10.19 19.36
C PRO A 95 -16.10 9.17 19.41
#